data_AF-A0A960MHQ0-F1
#
_entry.id   AF-A0A960MHQ0-F1
#
_cell.length_a   1.000
_cell.length_b   1.000
_cell.length_c   1.000
_cell.angle_alpha   90.00
_cell.angle_beta   90.00
_cell.angle_gamma   90.00
#
_symmetry.space_group_name_H-M   'P 1'
#
loop_
_entity.id
_entity.type
_entity.pdbx_description
1 polymer ?
#
loop_
_entity_poly.entity_id
_entity_poly.type
_entity_poly.pdbx_seq_one_letter_code
_entity_poly.pdbx_strand_id
1 'polypeptide(L)' 'MEAEVAAHHAAGVVTLVLQDGKVIHHDAAGLADREKQVPMTED' A
#
# COMPACT_ATOMS: atom_id res chain seq x y z
N MET A 1 -8.02 2.41 3.47
CA MET A 1 -6.58 2.37 3.18
C MET A 1 -5.93 3.71 3.48
N GLU A 2 -6.32 4.78 2.77
CA GLU A 2 -5.80 6.13 3.02
C GLU A 2 -5.97 6.61 4.47
N ALA A 3 -7.06 6.22 5.14
CA ALA A 3 -7.31 6.59 6.54
C ALA A 3 -6.26 6.05 7.53
N GLU A 4 -5.69 4.86 7.31
CA GLU A 4 -4.69 4.25 8.20
C GLU A 4 -3.28 4.81 7.94
N VAL A 5 -2.97 5.11 6.67
CA VAL A 5 -1.75 5.84 6.29
C VAL A 5 -1.81 7.28 6.82
N ALA A 6 -2.97 7.94 6.72
CA ALA A 6 -3.19 9.29 7.25
C ALA A 6 -3.17 9.34 8.79
N ALA A 7 -3.58 8.25 9.46
CA ALA A 7 -3.48 8.10 10.91
C ALA A 7 -2.03 7.87 11.41
N HIS A 8 -1.04 7.78 10.51
CA HIS A 8 0.36 7.45 10.82
C HIS A 8 0.56 6.10 11.53
N HIS A 9 -0.45 5.23 11.53
CA HIS A 9 -0.34 3.90 12.12
C HIS A 9 0.48 2.94 11.24
N ALA A 10 0.59 3.26 9.94
CA ALA A 10 1.45 2.56 9.00
C ALA A 10 2.18 3.57 8.10
N ALA A 11 3.46 3.30 7.79
CA ALA A 11 4.23 4.13 6.86
C ALA A 11 3.77 3.96 5.41
N GLY A 12 3.36 2.74 5.03
CA GLY A 12 2.75 2.43 3.76
C GLY A 12 2.04 1.08 3.82
N VAL A 13 1.15 0.83 2.86
CA VAL A 13 0.30 -0.37 2.77
C VAL A 13 0.22 -0.81 1.31
N VAL A 14 0.23 -2.13 1.07
CA VAL A 14 -0.11 -2.74 -0.22
C VAL A 14 -1.35 -3.60 -0.04
N THR A 15 -2.33 -3.44 -0.92
CA THR A 15 -3.54 -4.26 -0.94
C THR A 15 -3.56 -5.11 -2.21
N LEU A 16 -3.70 -6.41 -2.03
CA LEU A 16 -3.84 -7.36 -3.13
C LEU A 16 -5.11 -8.19 -2.92
N VAL A 17 -6.01 -8.16 -3.90
CA VAL A 17 -7.23 -8.97 -3.90
C VAL A 17 -7.21 -9.90 -5.11
N LEU A 18 -7.32 -11.18 -4.82
CA LEU A 18 -7.50 -12.22 -5.83
C LEU A 18 -8.92 -12.77 -5.77
N GLN A 19 -9.53 -12.93 -6.94
CA GLN A 19 -10.79 -13.61 -7.11
C GLN A 19 -10.69 -14.55 -8.31
N ASP A 20 -11.12 -15.80 -8.13
CA ASP A 20 -11.12 -16.82 -9.17
C ASP A 20 -9.76 -17.01 -9.85
N GLY A 21 -8.67 -16.91 -9.08
CA GLY A 21 -7.29 -17.05 -9.56
C GLY A 21 -6.77 -15.84 -10.36
N LYS A 22 -7.51 -14.73 -10.39
CA LYS A 22 -7.11 -13.47 -11.04
C LYS A 22 -6.93 -12.37 -10.01
N VAL A 23 -5.93 -11.53 -10.20
CA VAL A 23 -5.79 -10.28 -9.44
C VAL A 23 -6.87 -9.31 -9.95
N ILE A 24 -7.76 -8.89 -9.06
CA ILE A 24 -8.84 -7.94 -9.37
C ILE A 24 -8.62 -6.57 -8.72
N HIS A 25 -7.70 -6.48 -7.75
CA HIS A 25 -7.27 -5.24 -7.15
C HIS A 25 -5.83 -5.38 -6.67
N HIS A 26 -5.00 -4.43 -7.05
CA HIS A 26 -3.63 -4.27 -6.61
C HIS A 26 -3.42 -2.76 -6.47
N ASP A 27 -3.06 -2.32 -5.28
CA ASP A 27 -2.88 -0.89 -5.00
C ASP A 27 -1.89 -0.71 -3.85
N ALA A 28 -1.16 0.39 -3.89
CA ALA A 28 -0.15 0.75 -2.90
C ALA A 28 -0.32 2.20 -2.49
N ALA A 29 -0.26 2.45 -1.18
CA ALA A 29 -0.39 3.78 -0.61
C ALA A 29 0.69 4.04 0.45
N GLY A 30 1.18 5.27 0.52
CA GLY A 30 2.18 5.70 1.49
C GLY A 30 3.62 5.49 1.03
N LEU A 31 4.52 5.26 1.98
CA LEU A 31 5.97 5.19 1.77
C LEU A 31 6.52 3.81 2.15
N ALA A 32 7.37 3.24 1.28
CA ALA A 32 8.17 2.06 1.56
C ALA A 32 9.32 2.38 2.54
N ASP A 33 9.90 3.57 2.41
CA ASP A 33 10.91 4.09 3.33
C ASP A 33 10.54 5.53 3.70
N ARG A 34 10.16 5.72 4.97
CA ARG A 34 9.77 7.04 5.48
C ARG A 34 10.96 8.02 5.53
N GLU A 35 12.14 7.55 5.93
CA GLU A 35 13.33 8.39 6.10
C GLU A 35 13.89 8.85 4.76
N LYS A 36 13.84 7.97 3.76
CA LYS A 36 14.27 8.27 2.38
C LYS A 36 13.15 8.80 1.49
N GLN A 37 11.93 8.94 2.03
CA GLN A 37 10.74 9.37 1.28
C GLN A 37 10.51 8.51 0.02
N VAL A 38 10.76 7.21 0.10
CA VAL A 38 10.55 6.29 -1.02
C VAL A 38 9.06 5.92 -1.04
N PRO A 39 8.34 6.18 -2.14
CA PRO A 39 6.94 5.80 -2.26
C PRO A 39 6.78 4.28 -2.24
N MET A 40 5.68 3.82 -1.66
CA MET A 40 5.31 2.41 -1.74
C MET A 40 4.87 2.07 -3.16
N THR A 41 5.39 0.98 -3.70
CA THR A 41 4.97 0.40 -4.98
C THR A 41 4.16 -0.86 -4.72
N GLU A 42 3.39 -1.26 -5.71
CA GLU A 42 2.61 -2.50 -5.65
C GLU A 42 3.53 -3.74 -5.72
N ASP A 43 4.74 -3.58 -6.28
CA ASP A 43 5.77 -4.60 -6.50
C ASP A 43 7.02 -4.42 -5.64
#